data_AF-A0A3P6QXG8-F1
#
_entry.id   AF-A0A3P6QXG8-F1
#
_cell.length_a   1.000
_cell.length_b   1.000
_cell.length_c   1.000
_cell.angle_alpha   90.00
_cell.angle_beta   90.00
_cell.angle_gamma   90.00
#
_symmetry.space_group_name_H-M   'P 1'
#
loop_
_entity.id
_entity.type
_entity.pdbx_description
1 polymer ?
#
loop_
_entity_poly.entity_id
_entity_poly.type
_entity_poly.pdbx_seq_one_letter_code
_entity_poly.pdbx_strand_id
1 'polypeptide(L)' 'MNNRRYSLPKDLTVDNPFSKREVWIFVTVYSCCVVFLVCMYEYLMPVFNNPTYPYYNYVPNYSFKPPSKTQ' A
#
# COMPACT_ATOMS: atom_id res chain seq x y z
N MET A 1 22.17 37.43 40.43
CA MET A 1 22.00 36.12 39.74
C MET A 1 20.73 36.18 38.92
N ASN A 2 20.83 36.46 37.61
CA ASN A 2 19.65 36.54 36.72
C ASN A 2 19.33 35.15 36.17
N ASN A 3 18.21 34.60 36.63
CA ASN A 3 17.62 33.35 36.16
C ASN A 3 17.00 33.58 34.77
N ARG A 4 17.85 33.59 33.73
CA ARG A 4 17.40 33.64 32.33
C ARG A 4 16.77 32.28 31.98
N ARG A 5 15.48 32.15 32.27
CA ARG A 5 14.67 31.06 31.71
C ARG A 5 14.67 31.24 30.20
N TYR A 6 15.40 30.39 29.50
CA TYR A 6 15.27 30.24 28.05
C TYR A 6 13.86 29.70 27.78
N SER A 7 12.90 30.59 27.53
CA SER A 7 11.64 30.18 26.92
C SER A 7 11.97 29.75 25.50
N LEU A 8 11.87 28.44 25.23
CA LEU A 8 11.90 27.91 23.87
C LEU A 8 11.03 28.80 22.97
N PRO A 9 11.53 29.29 21.82
CA PRO A 9 10.69 29.99 20.88
C PRO A 9 9.58 29.02 20.46
N LYS A 10 8.33 29.38 20.78
CA LYS A 10 7.13 28.65 20.33
C LYS A 10 6.96 28.69 18.80
N ASP A 11 7.82 29.44 18.10
CA ASP A 11 7.74 29.75 16.67
C ASP A 11 8.49 28.77 15.75
N LEU A 12 8.87 27.58 16.23
CA LEU A 12 9.43 26.53 15.36
C LEU A 12 8.40 25.45 15.00
N THR A 13 7.12 25.79 15.08
CA THR A 13 6.08 25.06 14.34
C THR A 13 5.51 26.04 13.34
N VAL A 14 6.00 25.96 12.11
CA VAL A 14 5.34 26.53 10.91
C VAL A 14 3.84 26.34 11.11
N ASP A 15 3.07 27.44 11.08
CA ASP A 15 1.61 27.37 11.18
C ASP A 15 1.13 26.36 10.15
N ASN A 16 0.67 25.20 10.63
CA ASN A 16 0.23 24.13 9.75
C ASN A 16 -0.96 24.70 8.96
N PRO A 17 -0.88 24.81 7.62
CA PRO A 17 -1.95 25.42 6.84
C PRO A 17 -3.25 24.62 6.93
N PHE A 18 -3.18 23.38 7.45
CA PHE A 18 -4.30 22.50 7.67
C PHE A 18 -4.77 22.53 9.13
N SER A 19 -6.08 22.66 9.30
CA SER A 19 -6.70 22.55 10.62
C SER A 19 -6.50 21.14 11.18
N LYS A 20 -6.32 21.01 12.50
CA LYS A 20 -6.18 19.70 13.17
C LYS A 20 -7.34 18.75 12.83
N ARG A 21 -8.53 19.31 12.58
CA ARG A 21 -9.72 18.56 12.13
C ARG A 21 -9.54 17.97 10.74
N GLU A 22 -8.97 18.73 9.80
CA GLU A 22 -8.74 18.29 8.42
C GLU A 22 -7.70 17.18 8.36
N VAL A 23 -6.63 17.30 9.15
CA VAL A 23 -5.61 16.26 9.27
C VAL A 23 -6.22 14.96 9.82
N TRP A 24 -7.08 15.05 10.83
CA TRP A 24 -7.76 13.88 11.39
C TRP A 24 -8.69 13.20 10.39
N ILE A 25 -9.46 13.98 9.63
CA ILE A 25 -10.32 13.46 8.57
C ILE A 25 -9.47 12.78 7.49
N PHE A 26 -8.39 13.42 7.05
CA PHE A 26 -7.48 12.86 6.06
C PHE A 26 -6.89 11.52 6.51
N VAL A 27 -6.37 11.46 7.74
CA VAL A 27 -5.82 10.23 8.33
C VAL A 27 -6.86 9.12 8.39
N THR A 28 -8.09 9.45 8.78
CA THR A 28 -9.19 8.47 8.90
C THR A 28 -9.63 7.93 7.55
N VAL A 29 -9.79 8.81 6.55
CA VAL A 29 -10.17 8.40 5.19
C VAL A 29 -9.06 7.57 4.56
N TYR A 30 -7.80 8.01 4.68
CA TYR A 30 -6.65 7.31 4.14
C TYR A 30 -6.49 5.91 4.75
N SER A 31 -6.57 5.79 6.08
CA SER A 31 -6.47 4.47 6.73
C SER A 31 -7.61 3.55 6.32
N CYS A 32 -8.83 4.07 6.20
CA CYS A 32 -9.99 3.31 5.70
C CYS A 32 -9.75 2.78 4.28
N CYS A 33 -9.24 3.63 3.36
CA CYS A 33 -8.90 3.22 2.00
C CYS A 33 -7.83 2.13 1.96
N VAL A 34 -6.77 2.26 2.78
CA VAL A 34 -5.71 1.25 2.85
C VAL A 34 -6.25 -0.09 3.36
N VAL A 35 -7.06 -0.08 4.43
CA VAL A 35 -7.69 -1.29 4.94
C VAL A 35 -8.60 -1.93 3.89
N PHE A 36 -9.39 -1.12 3.18
CA PHE A 36 -10.24 -1.61 2.09
C PHE A 36 -9.44 -2.29 0.97
N LEU A 37 -8.30 -1.71 0.57
CA LEU A 37 -7.42 -2.30 -0.44
C LEU A 37 -6.83 -3.63 0.02
N VAL A 38 -6.44 -3.75 1.30
CA VAL A 38 -5.95 -5.02 1.86
C VAL A 38 -7.05 -6.09 1.84
N CYS A 39 -8.27 -5.76 2.27
CA CYS A 39 -9.40 -6.68 2.21
C CYS A 39 -9.72 -7.11 0.77
N MET A 40 -9.67 -6.17 -0.18
CA MET A 40 -9.87 -6.48 -1.59
C MET A 40 -8.76 -7.39 -2.13
N TYR A 41 -7.50 -7.16 -1.75
CA TYR A 41 -6.38 -8.01 -2.12
C TYR A 41 -6.58 -9.45 -1.63
N GLU A 42 -6.94 -9.63 -0.36
CA GLU A 42 -7.21 -10.97 0.19
C GLU A 42 -8.42 -11.64 -0.48
N TYR A 43 -9.47 -10.88 -0.78
CA TYR A 43 -10.64 -11.38 -1.48
C TYR A 43 -10.34 -11.79 -2.93
N LEU A 44 -9.43 -11.11 -3.61
CA LEU A 44 -9.02 -11.42 -4.98
C LEU A 44 -7.92 -12.49 -5.04
N MET A 45 -7.15 -12.68 -3.97
CA MET A 45 -6.12 -13.72 -3.89
C MET A 45 -6.60 -15.13 -4.28
N PRO A 46 -7.81 -15.62 -3.92
CA PRO A 46 -8.31 -16.89 -4.43
C PRO A 46 -8.44 -16.91 -5.96
N VAL A 47 -8.71 -15.78 -6.63
CA VAL A 47 -8.84 -15.75 -8.11
C VAL A 47 -7.53 -16.13 -8.80
N PHE A 48 -6.38 -15.72 -8.24
CA PHE A 48 -5.04 -16.05 -8.76
C PHE A 48 -4.55 -17.45 -8.39
N ASN A 49 -5.37 -18.27 -7.71
CA ASN A 49 -5.06 -19.67 -7.41
C ASN A 49 -6.31 -20.57 -7.49
N ASN A 50 -7.37 -20.12 -8.17
CA ASN A 50 -8.62 -20.85 -8.30
C ASN A 50 -8.54 -21.73 -9.56
N PRO A 51 -8.70 -23.07 -9.45
CA PRO A 51 -8.73 -23.95 -10.61
C PRO A 51 -9.88 -23.63 -11.59
N THR A 52 -10.92 -22.92 -11.16
CA THR A 52 -12.04 -22.49 -12.01
C THR A 52 -11.66 -21.42 -13.05
N TYR A 53 -10.57 -20.67 -12.86
CA TYR A 53 -10.10 -19.63 -13.79
C TYR A 53 -8.66 -19.88 -14.27
N PRO A 54 -8.46 -20.84 -15.19
CA PRO A 54 -7.13 -21.32 -15.59
C PRO A 54 -6.28 -20.27 -16.34
N TYR A 55 -6.90 -19.20 -16.88
CA TYR A 55 -6.18 -18.16 -17.62
C TYR A 55 -5.20 -17.36 -16.75
N TYR A 56 -5.51 -17.19 -15.46
CA TYR A 56 -4.64 -16.47 -14.52
C TYR A 56 -3.55 -17.34 -13.89
N ASN A 57 -3.65 -18.68 -14.03
CA ASN A 57 -2.70 -19.65 -13.47
C ASN A 57 -1.76 -20.23 -14.54
N TYR A 58 -1.73 -19.65 -15.75
CA TYR A 58 -0.95 -20.19 -16.86
C TYR A 58 0.54 -19.86 -16.66
N VAL A 59 1.29 -20.81 -16.10
CA VAL A 59 2.75 -20.71 -16.04
C VAL A 59 3.30 -21.13 -17.41
N PRO A 60 3.93 -20.23 -18.20
CA PRO A 60 4.48 -20.59 -19.49
C PRO A 60 5.54 -21.68 -19.33
N ASN A 61 5.41 -22.76 -20.10
CA ASN A 61 6.37 -23.86 -20.08
C ASN A 61 7.60 -23.49 -20.93
N TYR A 62 8.71 -23.16 -20.26
CA TYR A 62 10.00 -22.85 -20.90
C TYR A 62 10.85 -24.08 -21.22
N SER A 63 10.30 -25.29 -21.17
CA SER A 63 11.06 -26.48 -21.58
C SER A 63 11.44 -26.37 -23.04
N PHE A 64 12.74 -26.37 -23.30
CA PHE A 64 13.28 -26.46 -24.65
C PHE A 64 12.76 -27.75 -25.29
N LYS A 65 11.89 -27.61 -26.29
CA LYS A 65 11.47 -28.76 -27.10
C LYS A 65 12.53 -28.99 -28.17
N PRO A 66 13.33 -30.07 -28.10
CA PRO A 66 14.23 -30.39 -29.19
C PRO A 66 13.40 -30.63 -30.45
N PRO A 67 13.94 -30.31 -31.65
CA PRO A 67 13.23 -30.56 -32.90
C PRO A 67 12.84 -32.04 -32.99
N SER A 68 11.54 -32.32 -33.09
CA SER A 68 11.05 -33.68 -33.30
C SER A 68 11.63 -34.17 -34.61
N LYS A 69 12.48 -35.20 -34.55
CA LYS A 69 12.92 -35.90 -35.76
C LYS A 69 11.68 -36.57 -36.34
N THR A 70 11.15 -35.98 -37.41
CA THR A 70 10.19 -36.62 -38.30
C THR A 70 10.83 -37.94 -38.75
N GLN A 71 10.19 -39.06 -38.42
CA GLN A 71 10.51 -40.37 -38.96
C GLN A 71 9.23 -40.98 -39.48
#